data_AF-A0A7C9JS15-F1
#
_entry.id   AF-A0A7C9JS15-F1
#
_cell.length_a   1.000
_cell.length_b   1.000
_cell.length_c   1.000
_cell.angle_alpha   90.00
_cell.angle_beta   90.00
_cell.angle_gamma   90.00
#
_symmetry.space_group_name_H-M   'P 1'
#
loop_
_entity.id
_entity.type
_entity.pdbx_description
1 polymer ?
#
loop_
_entity_poly.entity_id
_entity_poly.type
_entity_poly.pdbx_seq_one_letter_code
_entity_poly.pdbx_strand_id
1 'polypeptide(L)'
;VVNSGTGLHLYYVLTEPVPMYPQNQHYLKELKYSLTRQIWNRFTSSIKQPQMQGLMQGFRVVGSGTKLGKGYPVVAYRLGDRVELDDLLEYIPSSNGERQKLEGILRKSSMPLAEAKEKYPDWYERRIMKGERRGRWTVKRDLYDWWLRRIRDEIRVGHRYHGVMTLAIYAKKCGIEEAELRQ
;
A
#
# COMPACT_ATOMS: atom_id res chain seq x y z
N VAL A 1 -25.65 -2.99 -1.79
CA VAL A 1 -25.81 -3.63 -3.11
C VAL A 1 -26.61 -2.74 -4.04
N VAL A 2 -26.16 -2.63 -5.29
CA VAL A 2 -26.60 -1.61 -6.24
C VAL A 2 -26.95 -2.23 -7.58
N ASN A 3 -28.02 -1.76 -8.22
CA ASN A 3 -28.37 -2.14 -9.59
C ASN A 3 -27.84 -1.08 -10.57
N SER A 4 -27.04 -1.50 -11.54
CA SER A 4 -26.43 -0.62 -12.55
C SER A 4 -27.12 -0.65 -13.92
N GLY A 5 -28.35 -1.20 -13.97
CA GLY A 5 -29.23 -1.31 -15.13
C GLY A 5 -29.24 -2.72 -15.71
N THR A 6 -28.07 -3.30 -15.95
CA THR A 6 -27.91 -4.62 -16.58
C THR A 6 -27.29 -5.67 -15.65
N GLY A 7 -27.08 -5.32 -14.38
CA GLY A 7 -26.41 -6.20 -13.44
C GLY A 7 -26.35 -5.62 -12.03
N LEU A 8 -25.94 -6.46 -11.09
CA LEU A 8 -25.78 -6.10 -9.69
C LEU A 8 -24.32 -5.82 -9.37
N HIS A 9 -24.10 -4.79 -8.56
CA HIS A 9 -22.80 -4.38 -8.05
C HIS A 9 -22.81 -4.48 -6.52
N LEU A 10 -21.82 -5.21 -5.99
CA LEU A 10 -21.54 -5.31 -4.57
C LEU A 10 -20.42 -4.33 -4.24
N TYR A 11 -20.69 -3.44 -3.30
CA TYR A 11 -19.71 -2.48 -2.78
C TYR A 11 -19.50 -2.78 -1.31
N TYR A 12 -18.24 -2.96 -0.93
CA TYR A 12 -17.81 -3.12 0.45
C TYR A 12 -17.13 -1.82 0.87
N VAL A 13 -17.64 -1.20 1.94
CA VAL A 13 -17.02 -0.03 2.56
C VAL A 13 -16.29 -0.54 3.79
N LEU A 14 -14.96 -0.49 3.76
CA LEU A 14 -14.16 -0.95 4.88
C LEU A 14 -14.27 0.01 6.06
N THR A 15 -14.27 -0.52 7.29
CA THR A 15 -14.23 0.31 8.50
C THR A 15 -12.93 1.12 8.55
N GLU A 16 -11.80 0.45 8.31
CA GLU A 16 -10.48 1.06 8.23
C GLU A 16 -10.00 1.20 6.78
N PRO A 17 -9.41 2.36 6.40
CA PRO A 17 -8.84 2.54 5.07
C PRO A 17 -7.56 1.72 4.90
N VAL A 18 -7.42 1.04 3.76
CA VAL A 18 -6.20 0.31 3.42
C VAL A 18 -5.23 1.20 2.63
N PRO A 19 -3.97 1.36 3.07
CA PRO A 19 -2.97 2.09 2.30
C PRO A 19 -2.74 1.44 0.92
N MET A 20 -2.82 2.23 -0.15
CA MET A 20 -2.77 1.74 -1.54
C MET A 20 -1.34 1.57 -2.07
N TYR A 21 -0.42 1.00 -1.28
CA TYR A 21 0.90 0.61 -1.77
C TYR A 21 0.76 -0.46 -2.86
N PRO A 22 1.67 -0.55 -3.86
CA PRO A 22 1.57 -1.52 -4.95
C PRO A 22 1.32 -2.96 -4.48
N GLN A 23 1.97 -3.35 -3.37
CA GLN A 23 1.77 -4.65 -2.76
C GLN A 23 0.35 -4.84 -2.20
N ASN A 24 -0.20 -3.86 -1.48
CA ASN A 24 -1.56 -3.91 -0.94
C ASN A 24 -2.61 -3.93 -2.07
N GLN A 25 -2.35 -3.22 -3.16
CA GLN A 25 -3.22 -3.27 -4.34
C GLN A 25 -3.28 -4.67 -4.95
N HIS A 26 -2.14 -5.37 -5.01
CA HIS A 26 -2.10 -6.76 -5.47
C HIS A 26 -2.97 -7.66 -4.58
N TYR A 27 -2.88 -7.51 -3.27
CA TYR A 27 -3.67 -8.29 -2.32
C TYR A 27 -5.16 -8.01 -2.38
N LEU A 28 -5.56 -6.75 -2.37
CA LEU A 28 -6.97 -6.37 -2.52
C LEU A 28 -7.55 -6.83 -3.87
N LYS A 29 -6.73 -6.88 -4.93
CA LYS A 29 -7.13 -7.47 -6.21
C LYS A 29 -7.38 -8.97 -6.09
N GLU A 30 -6.50 -9.73 -5.44
CA GLU A 30 -6.71 -11.17 -5.22
C GLU A 30 -7.94 -11.43 -4.34
N LEU A 31 -8.13 -10.66 -3.26
CA LEU A 31 -9.35 -10.69 -2.44
C LEU A 31 -10.61 -10.46 -3.30
N LYS A 32 -10.61 -9.39 -4.12
CA LYS A 32 -11.71 -9.10 -5.05
C LYS A 32 -11.97 -10.28 -5.98
N TYR A 33 -10.93 -10.92 -6.50
CA TYR A 33 -11.06 -12.07 -7.40
C TYR A 33 -11.65 -13.28 -6.69
N SER A 34 -11.16 -13.60 -5.49
CA SER A 34 -11.67 -14.73 -4.71
C SER A 34 -13.12 -14.53 -4.32
N LEU A 35 -13.51 -13.33 -3.84
CA LEU A 35 -14.92 -13.00 -3.59
C LEU A 35 -15.78 -13.11 -4.85
N THR A 36 -15.28 -12.60 -5.99
CA THR A 36 -15.98 -12.70 -7.27
C THR A 36 -16.22 -14.17 -7.65
N ARG A 37 -15.24 -15.05 -7.48
CA ARG A 37 -15.39 -16.50 -7.76
C ARG A 37 -16.44 -17.16 -6.87
N GLN A 38 -16.51 -16.79 -5.59
CA GLN A 38 -17.53 -17.34 -4.68
C GLN A 38 -18.95 -16.91 -5.07
N ILE A 39 -19.11 -15.64 -5.41
CA ILE A 39 -20.41 -15.09 -5.79
C ILE A 39 -20.82 -15.59 -7.17
N TRP A 40 -19.87 -15.80 -8.08
CA TRP A 40 -20.13 -16.15 -9.48
C TRP A 40 -20.43 -17.65 -9.66
N ASN A 41 -21.71 -17.99 -9.66
CA ASN A 41 -22.19 -19.35 -9.83
C ASN A 41 -23.45 -19.38 -10.69
N ARG A 42 -23.96 -20.59 -10.98
CA ARG A 42 -25.13 -20.80 -11.85
C ARG A 42 -26.41 -20.08 -11.41
N PHE A 43 -26.50 -19.68 -10.13
CA PHE A 43 -27.67 -19.00 -9.59
C PHE A 43 -27.56 -17.47 -9.64
N THR A 44 -26.35 -16.93 -9.81
CA THR A 44 -26.08 -15.48 -9.77
C THR A 44 -25.68 -14.91 -11.12
N SER A 45 -25.22 -15.75 -12.05
CA SER A 45 -24.80 -15.33 -13.38
C SER A 45 -25.12 -16.37 -14.44
N SER A 46 -25.59 -15.91 -15.60
CA SER A 46 -25.74 -16.70 -16.83
C SER A 46 -24.48 -16.71 -17.70
N ILE A 47 -23.47 -15.89 -17.38
CA ILE A 47 -22.23 -15.77 -18.14
C ILE A 47 -21.25 -16.86 -17.67
N LYS A 48 -20.77 -17.68 -18.61
CA LYS A 48 -19.92 -18.85 -18.32
C LYS A 48 -18.61 -18.51 -17.59
N GLN A 49 -17.95 -17.43 -17.98
CA GLN A 49 -16.67 -17.03 -17.37
C GLN A 49 -16.79 -15.67 -16.68
N PRO A 50 -16.38 -15.56 -15.41
CA PRO A 50 -16.39 -14.29 -14.70
C PRO A 50 -15.43 -13.29 -15.35
N GLN A 51 -15.92 -12.07 -15.57
CA GLN A 51 -15.08 -10.97 -16.02
C GLN A 51 -14.28 -10.42 -14.82
N MET A 52 -13.01 -10.80 -14.73
CA MET A 52 -12.12 -10.34 -13.67
C MET A 52 -11.51 -8.98 -14.03
N GLN A 53 -11.75 -7.96 -13.19
CA GLN A 53 -11.29 -6.59 -13.40
C GLN A 53 -10.46 -6.11 -12.21
N GLY A 54 -9.44 -5.31 -12.48
CA GLY A 54 -8.53 -4.77 -11.46
C GLY A 54 -9.23 -3.94 -10.38
N LEU A 55 -8.48 -3.63 -9.32
CA LEU A 55 -8.99 -2.90 -8.16
C LEU A 55 -9.42 -1.47 -8.50
N MET A 56 -8.66 -0.77 -9.35
CA MET A 56 -8.87 0.63 -9.73
C MET A 56 -9.90 0.83 -10.85
N GLN A 57 -10.79 -0.13 -11.02
CA GLN A 57 -11.80 -0.05 -12.06
C GLN A 57 -12.88 0.97 -11.71
N GLY A 58 -13.21 1.85 -12.66
CA GLY A 58 -14.35 2.76 -12.54
C GLY A 58 -15.69 2.02 -12.37
N PHE A 59 -16.57 2.57 -11.55
CA PHE A 59 -17.91 2.05 -11.29
C PHE A 59 -18.94 3.17 -11.32
N ARG A 60 -20.22 2.81 -11.46
CA ARG A 60 -21.31 3.80 -11.44
C ARG A 60 -21.70 4.20 -10.03
N VAL A 61 -21.91 5.49 -9.82
CA VAL A 61 -22.36 6.04 -8.53
C VAL A 61 -23.88 5.99 -8.45
N VAL A 62 -24.43 5.70 -7.27
CA VAL A 62 -25.88 5.74 -7.02
C VAL A 62 -26.43 7.13 -7.38
N GLY A 63 -27.58 7.17 -8.06
CA GLY A 63 -28.19 8.40 -8.58
C GLY A 63 -27.68 8.84 -9.95
N SER A 64 -26.56 8.29 -10.44
CA SER A 64 -26.11 8.52 -11.83
C SER A 64 -26.91 7.69 -12.84
N GLY A 65 -26.80 8.01 -14.14
CA GLY A 65 -27.46 7.26 -15.21
C GLY A 65 -26.87 5.85 -15.40
N THR A 66 -27.72 4.87 -15.68
CA THR A 66 -27.29 3.52 -16.07
C THR A 66 -26.93 3.45 -17.57
N LYS A 67 -26.53 2.26 -18.07
CA LYS A 67 -26.39 2.02 -19.53
C LYS A 67 -27.69 2.23 -20.30
N LEU A 68 -28.83 2.17 -19.62
CA LEU A 68 -30.16 2.29 -20.22
C LEU A 68 -30.60 3.75 -20.40
N GLY A 69 -29.80 4.72 -19.94
CA GLY A 69 -30.05 6.15 -20.09
C GLY A 69 -30.44 6.87 -18.79
N LYS A 70 -30.69 8.17 -18.88
CA LYS A 70 -30.96 9.06 -17.73
C LYS A 70 -32.27 8.75 -17.00
N GLY A 71 -33.26 8.17 -17.68
CA GLY A 71 -34.53 7.75 -17.08
C GLY A 71 -34.41 6.53 -16.15
N TYR A 72 -33.25 5.85 -16.16
CA TYR A 72 -32.98 4.68 -15.36
C TYR A 72 -31.75 4.96 -14.49
N PRO A 73 -31.93 5.58 -13.31
CA PRO A 73 -30.82 5.86 -12.41
C PRO A 73 -30.28 4.57 -11.76
N VAL A 74 -29.04 4.64 -11.32
CA VAL A 74 -28.37 3.60 -10.53
C VAL A 74 -28.96 3.64 -9.12
N VAL A 75 -29.54 2.54 -8.66
CA VAL A 75 -30.26 2.49 -7.37
C VAL A 75 -29.60 1.49 -6.42
N ALA A 76 -29.40 1.91 -5.16
CA ALA A 76 -29.06 1.00 -4.07
C ALA A 76 -30.33 0.36 -3.51
N TYR A 77 -30.43 -0.97 -3.59
CA TYR A 77 -31.61 -1.70 -3.10
C TYR A 77 -31.44 -2.20 -1.66
N ARG A 78 -30.19 -2.32 -1.20
CA ARG A 78 -29.84 -2.73 0.17
C ARG A 78 -28.57 -2.02 0.58
N LEU A 79 -28.60 -1.37 1.73
CA LEU A 79 -27.42 -0.84 2.39
C LEU A 79 -27.10 -1.73 3.60
N GLY A 80 -25.82 -1.88 3.91
CA GLY A 80 -25.34 -2.49 5.14
C GLY A 80 -24.30 -1.58 5.77
N ASP A 81 -23.82 -1.97 6.94
CA ASP A 81 -22.79 -1.23 7.65
C ASP A 81 -21.41 -1.37 6.99
N ARG A 82 -20.43 -0.66 7.56
CA ARG A 82 -19.02 -0.87 7.20
C ARG A 82 -18.61 -2.29 7.61
N VAL A 83 -17.66 -2.85 6.87
CA VAL A 83 -17.17 -4.22 7.10
C VAL A 83 -15.71 -4.18 7.49
N GLU A 84 -15.31 -5.07 8.41
CA GLU A 84 -13.90 -5.29 8.63
C GLU A 84 -13.31 -6.07 7.45
N LEU A 85 -12.05 -5.80 7.16
CA LEU A 85 -11.37 -6.52 6.09
C LEU A 85 -11.18 -8.00 6.43
N ASP A 86 -11.00 -8.31 7.71
CA ASP A 86 -10.88 -9.68 8.22
C ASP A 86 -12.19 -10.47 8.04
N ASP A 87 -13.35 -9.84 8.19
CA ASP A 87 -14.66 -10.47 7.94
C ASP A 87 -14.79 -10.94 6.49
N LEU A 88 -14.23 -10.17 5.53
CA LEU A 88 -14.24 -10.55 4.13
C LEU A 88 -13.37 -11.78 3.84
N LEU A 89 -12.34 -12.03 4.67
CA LEU A 89 -11.47 -13.20 4.54
C LEU A 89 -12.17 -14.50 4.95
N GLU A 90 -13.19 -14.43 5.81
CA GLU A 90 -13.96 -15.62 6.23
C GLU A 90 -14.68 -16.30 5.06
N TYR A 91 -15.02 -15.52 4.03
CA TYR A 91 -15.66 -16.01 2.81
C TYR A 91 -14.68 -16.65 1.83
N ILE A 92 -13.36 -16.63 2.11
CA ILE A 92 -12.34 -17.25 1.26
C ILE A 92 -11.99 -18.63 1.81
N PRO A 93 -12.13 -19.70 1.00
CA PRO A 93 -11.76 -21.05 1.42
C PRO A 93 -10.29 -21.16 1.84
N SER A 94 -10.06 -21.80 3.00
CA SER A 94 -8.75 -22.00 3.62
C SER A 94 -7.76 -22.82 2.76
N SER A 95 -8.26 -23.53 1.75
CA SER A 95 -7.47 -24.40 0.86
C SER A 95 -6.58 -23.62 -0.11
N ASN A 96 -6.74 -22.30 -0.22
CA ASN A 96 -5.85 -21.45 -1.01
C ASN A 96 -4.88 -20.72 -0.09
N GLY A 97 -3.57 -20.86 -0.30
CA GLY A 97 -2.53 -20.04 0.36
C GLY A 97 -2.70 -18.51 0.16
N GLU A 98 -3.72 -18.09 -0.57
CA GLU A 98 -4.25 -16.73 -0.66
C GLU A 98 -4.61 -16.16 0.73
N ARG A 99 -5.30 -16.91 1.61
CA ARG A 99 -5.69 -16.40 2.94
C ARG A 99 -4.48 -16.01 3.78
N GLN A 100 -3.45 -16.86 3.82
CA GLN A 100 -2.21 -16.61 4.56
C GLN A 100 -1.40 -15.44 3.97
N LYS A 101 -1.41 -15.27 2.64
CA LYS A 101 -0.79 -14.11 1.97
C LYS A 101 -1.55 -12.82 2.24
N LEU A 102 -2.87 -12.85 2.38
CA LEU A 102 -3.69 -11.68 2.69
C LEU A 102 -3.56 -11.26 4.16
N GLU A 103 -3.61 -12.21 5.10
CA GLU A 103 -3.49 -11.97 6.55
C GLU A 103 -2.13 -11.36 6.95
N GLY A 104 -1.02 -11.78 6.30
CA GLY A 104 0.33 -11.34 6.65
C GLY A 104 0.67 -9.88 6.30
N ILE A 105 -0.11 -9.20 5.46
CA ILE A 105 0.20 -7.84 4.98
C ILE A 105 -0.74 -6.76 5.52
N LEU A 106 -1.97 -7.13 5.89
CA LEU A 106 -2.94 -6.18 6.45
C LEU A 106 -2.58 -5.73 7.86
N ARG A 107 -1.80 -6.53 8.59
CA ARG A 107 -1.36 -6.24 9.96
C ARG A 107 -0.07 -5.42 10.03
N LYS A 108 0.06 -4.33 9.27
CA LYS A 108 1.02 -3.29 9.67
C LYS A 108 0.44 -2.61 10.90
N SER A 109 0.99 -2.89 12.08
CA SER A 109 0.48 -2.28 13.32
C SER A 109 0.52 -0.77 13.20
N SER A 110 -0.64 -0.15 13.33
CA SER A 110 -0.74 1.27 13.63
C SER A 110 -0.75 1.41 15.15
N MET A 111 -0.18 2.50 15.66
CA MET A 111 -0.22 2.85 17.08
C MET A 111 -0.99 4.17 17.18
N PRO A 112 -2.09 4.24 17.95
CA PRO A 112 -2.78 5.50 18.22
C PRO A 112 -1.82 6.56 18.76
N LEU A 113 -2.06 7.83 18.41
CA LEU A 113 -1.19 8.93 18.87
C LEU A 113 -1.13 9.05 20.39
N ALA A 114 -2.21 8.72 21.10
CA ALA A 114 -2.24 8.69 22.56
C ALA A 114 -1.27 7.64 23.13
N GLU A 115 -1.30 6.42 22.57
CA GLU A 115 -0.39 5.34 22.95
C GLU A 115 1.06 5.69 22.57
N ALA A 116 1.28 6.30 21.40
CA ALA A 116 2.60 6.76 20.98
C ALA A 116 3.16 7.86 21.89
N LYS A 117 2.31 8.74 22.43
CA LYS A 117 2.71 9.77 23.40
C LYS A 117 3.20 9.16 24.71
N GLU A 118 2.53 8.11 25.18
CA GLU A 118 2.90 7.41 26.41
C GLU A 118 4.20 6.59 26.21
N LYS A 119 4.29 5.83 25.12
CA LYS A 119 5.45 4.97 24.85
C LYS A 119 6.69 5.73 24.38
N TYR A 120 6.52 6.83 23.66
CA TYR A 120 7.61 7.58 23.03
C TYR A 120 7.45 9.11 23.23
N PRO A 121 7.52 9.61 24.48
CA PRO A 121 7.24 11.02 24.80
C PRO A 121 8.19 11.98 24.07
N ASP A 122 9.50 11.68 24.03
CA ASP A 122 10.49 12.51 23.34
C ASP A 122 10.23 12.60 21.83
N TRP A 123 9.84 11.47 21.22
CA TRP A 123 9.48 11.44 19.80
C TRP A 123 8.23 12.28 19.56
N TYR A 124 7.21 12.16 20.42
CA TYR A 124 5.95 12.90 20.30
C TYR A 124 6.18 14.41 20.42
N GLU A 125 6.93 14.85 21.42
CA GLU A 125 7.25 16.27 21.59
C GLU A 125 8.00 16.82 20.36
N ARG A 126 9.05 16.11 19.90
CA ARG A 126 9.85 16.57 18.76
C ARG A 126 9.07 16.56 17.44
N ARG A 127 8.30 15.50 17.17
CA ARG A 127 7.62 15.31 15.87
C ARG A 127 6.25 15.95 15.78
N ILE A 128 5.45 15.83 16.83
CA ILE A 128 4.06 16.26 16.84
C ILE A 128 3.94 17.68 17.38
N MET A 129 4.59 18.01 18.51
CA MET A 129 4.50 19.35 19.09
C MET A 129 5.44 20.36 18.40
N LYS A 130 6.73 20.04 18.27
CA LYS A 130 7.74 20.94 17.69
C LYS A 130 7.81 20.90 16.17
N GLY A 131 7.18 19.90 15.53
CA GLY A 131 7.17 19.75 14.07
C GLY A 131 8.56 19.51 13.46
N GLU A 132 9.52 18.98 14.23
CA GLU A 132 10.88 18.75 13.73
C GLU A 132 10.85 17.79 12.54
N ARG A 133 11.54 18.17 11.46
CA ARG A 133 11.71 17.31 10.29
C ARG A 133 12.51 16.06 10.66
N ARG A 134 12.14 14.92 10.06
CA ARG A 134 12.86 13.65 10.27
C ARG A 134 14.35 13.88 10.06
N GLY A 135 15.13 13.60 11.10
CA GLY A 135 16.57 13.69 11.02
C GLY A 135 17.07 12.76 9.91
N ARG A 136 18.20 13.11 9.31
CA ARG A 136 18.81 12.21 8.35
C ARG A 136 19.36 10.99 9.07
N TRP A 137 19.33 9.82 8.41
CA TRP A 137 20.07 8.67 8.90
C TRP A 137 21.57 9.00 8.89
N THR A 138 22.16 9.09 10.08
CA THR A 138 23.58 9.33 10.29
C THR A 138 24.31 8.02 10.52
N VAL A 139 25.46 7.87 9.88
CA VAL A 139 26.32 6.70 10.01
C VAL A 139 27.69 7.15 10.56
N LYS A 140 28.42 6.25 11.22
CA LYS A 140 29.77 6.55 11.72
C LYS A 140 30.73 6.83 10.56
N ARG A 141 31.68 7.75 10.80
CA ARG A 141 32.74 8.14 9.86
C ARG A 141 33.53 6.96 9.31
N ASP A 142 33.72 5.90 10.10
CA ASP A 142 34.45 4.69 9.69
C ASP A 142 33.97 4.12 8.34
N LEU A 143 32.68 4.23 8.04
CA LEU A 143 32.13 3.74 6.77
C LEU A 143 32.56 4.60 5.59
N TYR A 144 32.65 5.92 5.77
CA TYR A 144 33.19 6.82 4.74
C TYR A 144 34.66 6.51 4.48
N ASP A 145 35.49 6.39 5.52
CA ASP A 145 36.92 6.11 5.39
C ASP A 145 37.18 4.73 4.75
N TRP A 146 36.34 3.74 5.08
CA TRP A 146 36.38 2.43 4.43
C TRP A 146 36.08 2.52 2.93
N TRP A 147 35.06 3.28 2.53
CA TRP A 147 34.74 3.50 1.11
C TRP A 147 35.82 4.30 0.39
N LEU A 148 36.38 5.32 1.04
CA LEU A 148 37.47 6.12 0.49
C LEU A 148 38.68 5.25 0.15
N ARG A 149 39.07 4.35 1.07
CA ARG A 149 40.15 3.39 0.85
C ARG A 149 39.83 2.41 -0.28
N ARG A 150 38.65 1.76 -0.28
CA ARG A 150 38.29 0.84 -1.37
C ARG A 150 38.25 1.51 -2.74
N ILE A 151 37.78 2.75 -2.81
CA ILE A 151 37.75 3.48 -4.08
C ILE A 151 39.15 3.82 -4.55
N ARG A 152 40.08 4.18 -3.65
CA ARG A 152 41.48 4.41 -4.01
C ARG A 152 42.19 3.14 -4.48
N ASP A 153 41.93 2.02 -3.83
CA ASP A 153 42.72 0.81 -4.02
C ASP A 153 42.14 -0.15 -5.08
N GLU A 154 40.81 -0.21 -5.22
CA GLU A 154 40.12 -1.27 -5.96
C GLU A 154 39.33 -0.80 -7.19
N ILE A 155 39.11 0.52 -7.37
CA ILE A 155 38.19 0.99 -8.41
C ILE A 155 38.78 0.85 -9.81
N ARG A 156 37.96 0.29 -10.73
CA ARG A 156 38.30 0.20 -12.15
C ARG A 156 37.62 1.31 -12.94
N VAL A 157 38.16 1.65 -14.11
CA VAL A 157 37.68 2.77 -14.96
C VAL A 157 36.17 2.73 -15.21
N GLY A 158 35.58 1.55 -15.41
CA GLY A 158 34.14 1.38 -15.61
C GLY A 158 33.25 1.72 -14.40
N HIS A 159 33.81 1.75 -13.19
CA HIS A 159 33.07 1.98 -11.94
C HIS A 159 33.32 3.35 -11.30
N ARG A 160 34.22 4.18 -11.87
CA ARG A 160 34.64 5.46 -11.27
C ARG A 160 33.48 6.38 -10.84
N TYR A 161 32.46 6.50 -11.70
CA TYR A 161 31.30 7.36 -11.41
C TYR A 161 30.44 6.80 -10.27
N HIS A 162 30.22 5.48 -10.24
CA HIS A 162 29.50 4.83 -9.15
C HIS A 162 30.29 4.89 -7.83
N GLY A 163 31.61 4.82 -7.87
CA GLY A 163 32.47 4.99 -6.71
C GLY A 163 32.36 6.39 -6.13
N VAL A 164 32.56 7.43 -6.94
CA VAL A 164 32.43 8.83 -6.50
C VAL A 164 31.02 9.13 -5.98
N MET A 165 29.99 8.64 -6.66
CA MET A 165 28.60 8.76 -6.18
C MET A 165 28.42 8.09 -4.81
N THR A 166 28.95 6.88 -4.63
CA THR A 166 28.89 6.15 -3.36
C THR A 166 29.61 6.90 -2.25
N LEU A 167 30.80 7.43 -2.53
CA LEU A 167 31.58 8.23 -1.60
C LEU A 167 30.82 9.49 -1.18
N ALA A 168 30.20 10.20 -2.12
CA ALA A 168 29.39 11.37 -1.84
C ALA A 168 28.15 11.05 -0.98
N ILE A 169 27.47 9.91 -1.24
CA ILE A 169 26.35 9.45 -0.41
C ILE A 169 26.80 9.23 1.03
N TYR A 170 27.93 8.54 1.23
CA TYR A 170 28.43 8.24 2.57
C TYR A 170 29.04 9.45 3.27
N ALA A 171 29.71 10.35 2.57
CA ALA A 171 30.15 11.64 3.11
C ALA A 171 28.96 12.39 3.74
N LYS A 172 27.88 12.50 2.98
CA LYS A 172 26.67 13.20 3.42
C LYS A 172 26.00 12.45 4.59
N LYS A 173 26.01 11.11 4.62
CA LYS A 173 25.47 10.30 5.74
C LYS A 173 26.35 10.33 6.99
N CYS A 174 27.66 10.51 6.84
CA CYS A 174 28.61 10.55 7.96
C CYS A 174 28.89 11.98 8.46
N GLY A 175 28.29 13.00 7.84
CA GLY A 175 28.50 14.39 8.22
C GLY A 175 29.86 14.94 7.80
N ILE A 176 30.44 14.40 6.71
CA ILE A 176 31.69 14.90 6.14
C ILE A 176 31.42 16.18 5.34
N GLU A 177 32.24 17.19 5.58
CA GLU A 177 32.17 18.47 4.87
C GLU A 177 32.49 18.31 3.38
N GLU A 178 31.84 19.11 2.54
CA GLU A 178 32.04 19.03 1.08
C GLU A 178 33.47 19.33 0.67
N ALA A 179 34.14 20.23 1.40
CA ALA A 179 35.55 20.56 1.16
C ALA A 179 36.47 19.34 1.35
N GLU A 180 36.19 18.48 2.34
CA GLU A 180 36.94 17.26 2.57
C GLU A 180 36.67 16.22 1.48
N LEU A 181 35.42 16.08 1.04
CA LEU A 181 35.04 15.15 -0.05
C LEU A 181 35.69 15.50 -1.40
N ARG A 182 35.99 16.78 -1.65
CA ARG A 182 36.56 17.26 -2.92
C ARG A 182 38.08 17.05 -3.03
N GLN A 183 38.76 16.66 -1.95
CA GLN A 183 40.19 16.35 -1.94
C GLN A 183 40.48 14.93 -2.43
#